data_AF-A0A818K672-F1
#
_entry.id   AF-A0A818K672-F1
#
_cell.length_a   1.000
_cell.length_b   1.000
_cell.length_c   1.000
_cell.angle_alpha   90.00
_cell.angle_beta   90.00
_cell.angle_gamma   90.00
#
_symmetry.space_group_name_H-M   'P 1'
#
loop_
_entity.id
_entity.type
_entity.pdbx_description
1 polymer ?
#
loop_
_entity_poly.entity_id
_entity_poly.type
_entity_poly.pdbx_seq_one_letter_code
_entity_poly.pdbx_strand_id
1 'polypeptide(L)'
;MPVSFKIEFFACGLTSVNRDLVVFGIEDFSISNGTSEPSLTVLVSKGKTYEEKAHDPFHMYCDERTSPFQFQLEYLADEQWFFILSPFDIVKAERRNYDDHIEYLINKKKFDEAIQAFEKPLNINEKPKKYTKQSVYQAYVKSLMDTNETEKAVKLFPTVYTTSQEWAEQILTFIQRNELDIITPYIPISTLKLDSTIYEKVLNTYLTQKKYEKLKDLLIKWPSDIYNLTTIDQLIRLQMDDERTAKALLECSAIIAEKQGNVSKTLDIYLKMDNIQIFQLIERKNLHEEILPHIEKLMSINKNVTLDMLINHMDKLPVRSVYNVLQKNPRYLHAYLDAVFAKNPNDSRDYHTLQVSLYADYEPDKLMGFLRKAGNYNLQEALAICDKKQLHRETVFLYGRAGNGRVALQIILEKLNDIEEAIKFCRETGDQALWTKLIEQSVDKPYFIRGLLNHAGSDINLQQLIDTVRSDLKIPGLRDSLCKIMQDYNIQMSLSECCRKIIVHDCLALRKKTVTLLQSGYLVKDTDLCAKCHNPVYSPDIPTNPPVSVFFCLHIFHAKCIELQPDVCGVCSTISLFGST
;
A
#
# COMPACT_ATOMS: atom_id res chain seq x y z
N MET A 1 -66.38 -59.90 -23.51
CA MET A 1 -65.63 -61.08 -23.97
C MET A 1 -64.58 -61.41 -22.93
N PRO A 2 -64.37 -62.69 -22.57
CA PRO A 2 -63.23 -63.08 -21.76
C PRO A 2 -61.94 -62.68 -22.49
N VAL A 3 -61.08 -61.98 -21.80
CA VAL A 3 -59.77 -61.56 -22.31
C VAL A 3 -58.79 -62.68 -21.97
N SER A 4 -58.24 -63.34 -22.99
CA SER A 4 -57.23 -64.38 -22.82
C SER A 4 -55.89 -63.93 -23.40
N PHE A 5 -54.80 -64.22 -22.69
CA PHE A 5 -53.43 -64.03 -23.13
C PHE A 5 -52.62 -65.27 -22.74
N LYS A 6 -51.55 -65.55 -23.50
CA LYS A 6 -50.66 -66.68 -23.26
C LYS A 6 -49.49 -66.22 -22.39
N ILE A 7 -49.13 -67.01 -21.38
CA ILE A 7 -47.97 -66.79 -20.51
C ILE A 7 -46.88 -67.79 -20.91
N GLU A 8 -45.61 -67.41 -20.77
CA GLU A 8 -44.45 -68.21 -21.23
C GLU A 8 -43.95 -69.23 -20.20
N PHE A 9 -44.47 -69.23 -18.98
CA PHE A 9 -44.10 -70.11 -17.86
C PHE A 9 -45.30 -70.90 -17.30
N PHE A 10 -45.04 -71.95 -16.51
CA PHE A 10 -46.08 -72.75 -15.87
C PHE A 10 -46.71 -72.00 -14.70
N ALA A 11 -47.99 -71.63 -14.81
CA ALA A 11 -48.75 -71.02 -13.72
C ALA A 11 -49.13 -72.07 -12.68
N CYS A 12 -48.43 -72.07 -11.55
CA CYS A 12 -48.63 -73.00 -10.44
C CYS A 12 -49.59 -72.43 -9.37
N GLY A 13 -49.83 -71.12 -9.38
CA GLY A 13 -50.82 -70.46 -8.53
C GLY A 13 -51.24 -69.12 -9.11
N LEU A 14 -52.51 -68.75 -8.90
CA LEU A 14 -53.10 -67.53 -9.43
C LEU A 14 -53.89 -66.82 -8.35
N THR A 15 -53.61 -65.54 -8.15
CA THR A 15 -54.39 -64.66 -7.30
C THR A 15 -54.47 -63.26 -7.91
N SER A 16 -55.28 -62.38 -7.33
CA SER A 16 -55.40 -61.00 -7.79
C SER A 16 -55.25 -60.05 -6.62
N VAL A 17 -54.45 -59.00 -6.81
CA VAL A 17 -54.36 -57.89 -5.87
C VAL A 17 -54.84 -56.63 -6.56
N ASN A 18 -55.95 -56.07 -6.07
CA ASN A 18 -56.67 -54.96 -6.67
C ASN A 18 -57.15 -55.25 -8.10
N ARG A 19 -56.38 -54.85 -9.12
CA ARG A 19 -56.66 -55.04 -10.55
C ARG A 19 -55.53 -55.75 -11.29
N ASP A 20 -54.46 -56.08 -10.58
CA ASP A 20 -53.28 -56.74 -11.13
C ASP A 20 -53.37 -58.24 -10.82
N LEU A 21 -52.97 -59.07 -11.77
CA LEU A 21 -52.93 -60.52 -11.64
C LEU A 21 -51.57 -60.92 -11.06
N VAL A 22 -51.56 -61.68 -9.97
CA VAL A 22 -50.32 -62.21 -9.39
C VAL A 22 -50.26 -63.70 -9.71
N VAL A 23 -49.20 -64.10 -10.40
CA VAL A 23 -48.98 -65.46 -10.88
C VAL A 23 -47.73 -66.00 -10.21
N PHE A 24 -47.87 -67.13 -9.52
CA PHE A 24 -46.73 -67.93 -9.12
C PHE A 24 -46.35 -68.83 -10.30
N GLY A 25 -45.15 -68.64 -10.82
CA GLY A 25 -44.66 -69.21 -12.05
C GLY A 25 -43.36 -70.00 -11.88
N ILE A 26 -43.21 -71.06 -12.68
CA ILE A 26 -41.96 -71.80 -12.83
C ILE A 26 -41.63 -71.86 -14.34
N GLU A 27 -40.48 -71.31 -14.72
CA GLU A 27 -40.12 -71.09 -16.13
C GLU A 27 -39.79 -72.39 -16.87
N ASP A 28 -39.04 -73.30 -16.24
CA ASP A 28 -38.65 -74.58 -16.85
C ASP A 28 -38.74 -75.72 -15.83
N PHE A 29 -39.41 -76.82 -16.22
CA PHE A 29 -39.46 -78.07 -15.42
C PHE A 29 -38.44 -79.10 -15.91
N SER A 30 -37.36 -78.65 -16.57
CA SER A 30 -36.31 -79.53 -17.08
C SER A 30 -35.38 -79.97 -15.95
N ILE A 31 -35.67 -81.17 -15.45
CA ILE A 31 -34.94 -81.88 -14.40
C ILE A 31 -33.55 -82.28 -14.94
N SER A 32 -32.60 -81.37 -14.84
CA SER A 32 -31.19 -81.71 -14.73
C SER A 32 -30.43 -80.48 -14.21
N ASN A 33 -30.19 -80.47 -12.91
CA ASN A 33 -29.38 -79.49 -12.17
C ASN A 33 -30.06 -78.14 -11.85
N GLY A 34 -31.06 -78.17 -10.98
CA GLY A 34 -31.15 -77.22 -9.85
C GLY A 34 -31.40 -75.73 -10.13
N THR A 35 -31.85 -75.31 -11.30
CA THR A 35 -32.11 -73.89 -11.59
C THR A 35 -33.41 -73.65 -12.35
N SER A 36 -34.51 -74.27 -11.92
CA SER A 36 -35.82 -73.69 -12.21
C SER A 36 -36.09 -72.66 -11.12
N GLU A 37 -36.01 -71.37 -11.42
CA GLU A 37 -36.23 -70.31 -10.42
C GLU A 37 -37.73 -70.09 -10.24
N PRO A 38 -38.35 -70.53 -9.12
CA PRO A 38 -39.72 -70.17 -8.83
C PRO A 38 -39.81 -68.66 -8.68
N SER A 39 -40.79 -68.06 -9.35
CA SER A 39 -40.96 -66.61 -9.38
C SER A 39 -42.39 -66.20 -9.06
N LEU A 40 -42.53 -65.10 -8.33
CA LEU A 40 -43.80 -64.43 -8.14
C LEU A 40 -43.87 -63.24 -9.10
N THR A 41 -44.75 -63.31 -10.09
CA THR A 41 -44.83 -62.33 -11.17
C THR A 41 -46.16 -61.58 -11.11
N VAL A 42 -46.11 -60.25 -11.11
CA VAL A 42 -47.28 -59.37 -11.14
C VAL A 42 -47.54 -58.91 -12.57
N LEU A 43 -48.66 -59.31 -13.14
CA LEU A 43 -49.08 -59.07 -14.51
C LEU A 43 -50.25 -58.09 -14.59
N VAL A 44 -50.22 -57.18 -15.57
CA VAL A 44 -51.34 -56.30 -15.92
C VAL A 44 -51.91 -56.70 -17.27
N SER A 45 -53.20 -56.96 -17.33
CA SER A 45 -53.87 -57.25 -18.60
C SER A 45 -53.98 -55.99 -19.46
N LYS A 46 -53.39 -56.02 -20.66
CA LYS A 46 -53.56 -55.05 -21.74
C LYS A 46 -54.32 -55.69 -22.89
N GLY A 47 -55.53 -56.17 -22.62
CA GLY A 47 -56.30 -56.91 -23.63
C GLY A 47 -55.64 -58.25 -23.95
N LYS A 48 -55.27 -58.49 -25.22
CA LYS A 48 -54.68 -59.77 -25.67
C LYS A 48 -53.22 -60.00 -25.26
N THR A 49 -52.60 -59.02 -24.62
CA THR A 49 -51.22 -59.06 -24.13
C THR A 49 -51.18 -58.71 -22.65
N TYR A 50 -50.09 -59.07 -21.97
CA TYR A 50 -49.84 -58.66 -20.60
C TYR A 50 -48.59 -57.77 -20.52
N GLU A 51 -48.52 -56.95 -19.48
CA GLU A 51 -47.32 -56.21 -19.09
C GLU A 51 -46.86 -56.71 -17.72
N GLU A 52 -45.59 -57.06 -17.60
CA GLU A 52 -44.97 -57.47 -16.33
C GLU A 52 -44.63 -56.21 -15.51
N LYS A 53 -45.27 -56.06 -14.34
CA LYS A 53 -44.97 -54.98 -13.40
C LYS A 53 -43.83 -55.32 -12.46
N ALA A 54 -43.75 -56.58 -12.04
CA ALA A 54 -42.74 -57.09 -11.13
C ALA A 54 -42.54 -58.58 -11.40
N HIS A 55 -41.30 -59.02 -11.27
CA HIS A 55 -40.89 -60.42 -11.39
C HIS A 55 -39.85 -60.66 -10.30
N ASP A 56 -40.25 -61.41 -9.27
CA ASP A 56 -39.43 -61.67 -8.09
C ASP A 56 -39.08 -63.16 -8.04
N PRO A 57 -37.89 -63.57 -8.55
CA PRO A 57 -37.40 -64.93 -8.41
C PRO A 57 -36.93 -65.17 -6.97
N PHE A 58 -37.21 -66.35 -6.44
CA PHE A 58 -36.76 -66.76 -5.12
C PHE A 58 -36.38 -68.25 -5.13
N HIS A 59 -35.64 -68.69 -4.11
CA HIS A 59 -35.30 -70.10 -3.97
C HIS A 59 -36.37 -70.81 -3.15
N MET A 60 -36.81 -71.95 -3.66
CA MET A 60 -37.70 -72.89 -2.96
C MET A 60 -37.26 -74.30 -3.30
N TYR A 61 -37.39 -75.23 -2.36
CA TYR A 61 -36.99 -76.61 -2.58
C TYR A 61 -37.98 -77.32 -3.52
N CYS A 62 -37.48 -77.78 -4.66
CA CYS A 62 -38.20 -78.59 -5.64
C CYS A 62 -37.44 -79.92 -5.87
N ASP A 63 -38.08 -81.05 -5.62
CA ASP A 63 -37.53 -82.40 -5.89
C ASP A 63 -38.09 -82.95 -7.22
N GLU A 64 -37.51 -84.02 -7.76
CA GLU A 64 -37.90 -84.67 -9.03
C GLU A 64 -39.37 -85.13 -9.06
N ARG A 65 -39.99 -85.30 -7.89
CA ARG A 65 -41.39 -85.70 -7.72
C ARG A 65 -42.36 -84.53 -7.56
N THR A 66 -41.86 -83.30 -7.50
CA THR A 66 -42.71 -82.11 -7.37
C THR A 66 -43.43 -81.83 -8.68
N SER A 67 -44.74 -81.57 -8.60
CA SER A 67 -45.57 -81.24 -9.77
C SER A 67 -46.10 -79.81 -9.65
N PRO A 68 -46.26 -79.05 -10.75
CA PRO A 68 -46.86 -77.72 -10.75
C PRO A 68 -48.19 -77.62 -9.98
N PHE A 69 -48.97 -78.70 -9.96
CA PHE A 69 -50.27 -78.76 -9.28
C PHE A 69 -50.19 -78.93 -7.75
N GLN A 70 -49.01 -79.21 -7.21
CA GLN A 70 -48.80 -79.37 -5.77
C GLN A 70 -48.48 -78.05 -5.07
N PHE A 71 -48.19 -77.00 -5.83
CA PHE A 71 -48.01 -75.67 -5.29
C PHE A 71 -49.35 -74.97 -5.15
N GLN A 72 -49.49 -74.17 -4.11
CA GLN A 72 -50.67 -73.35 -3.89
C GLN A 72 -50.24 -71.93 -3.53
N LEU A 73 -50.86 -70.94 -4.17
CA LEU A 73 -50.68 -69.53 -3.86
C LEU A 73 -51.93 -69.04 -3.13
N GLU A 74 -51.78 -68.68 -1.86
CA GLU A 74 -52.83 -68.05 -1.08
C GLU A 74 -52.49 -66.58 -0.81
N TYR A 75 -53.50 -65.71 -0.95
CA TYR A 75 -53.39 -64.28 -0.64
C TYR A 75 -54.28 -63.94 0.54
N LEU A 76 -53.66 -63.52 1.63
CA LEU A 76 -54.36 -63.04 2.81
C LEU A 76 -54.61 -61.55 2.66
N ALA A 77 -55.83 -61.17 2.28
CA ALA A 77 -56.17 -59.79 1.94
C ALA A 77 -56.03 -58.81 3.13
N ASP A 78 -56.33 -59.26 4.34
CA ASP A 78 -56.31 -58.42 5.54
C ASP A 78 -54.89 -57.96 5.92
N GLU A 79 -53.90 -58.84 5.75
CA GLU A 79 -52.49 -58.56 6.07
C GLU A 79 -51.62 -58.32 4.81
N GLN A 80 -52.22 -58.42 3.62
CA GLN A 80 -51.56 -58.28 2.31
C GLN A 80 -50.36 -59.21 2.11
N TRP A 81 -50.43 -60.42 2.66
CA TRP A 81 -49.37 -61.43 2.56
C TRP A 81 -49.71 -62.46 1.50
N PHE A 82 -48.68 -62.94 0.82
CA PHE A 82 -48.77 -64.11 -0.05
C PHE A 82 -48.10 -65.29 0.63
N PHE A 83 -48.80 -66.41 0.70
CA PHE A 83 -48.25 -67.68 1.12
C PHE A 83 -48.14 -68.59 -0.10
N ILE A 84 -46.93 -69.04 -0.37
CA ILE A 84 -46.62 -70.01 -1.41
C ILE A 84 -46.34 -71.32 -0.69
N LEU A 85 -47.28 -72.25 -0.84
CA LEU A 85 -47.24 -73.56 -0.20
C LEU A 85 -46.63 -74.55 -1.18
N SER A 86 -45.55 -75.19 -0.75
CA SER A 86 -44.91 -76.34 -1.38
C SER A 86 -45.13 -77.57 -0.49
N PRO A 87 -45.05 -78.80 -1.03
CA PRO A 87 -45.03 -80.01 -0.20
C PRO A 87 -43.93 -80.03 0.87
N PHE A 88 -42.88 -79.23 0.71
CA PHE A 88 -41.69 -79.21 1.57
C PHE A 88 -41.48 -77.87 2.28
N ASP A 89 -41.86 -76.76 1.65
CA ASP A 89 -41.59 -75.41 2.13
C ASP A 89 -42.86 -74.54 2.19
N ILE A 90 -42.86 -73.56 3.09
CA ILE A 90 -43.86 -72.49 3.10
C ILE A 90 -43.09 -71.18 2.95
N VAL A 91 -43.30 -70.47 1.85
CA VAL A 91 -42.70 -69.16 1.60
C VAL A 91 -43.74 -68.08 1.88
N LYS A 92 -43.43 -67.21 2.83
CA LYS A 92 -44.20 -65.99 3.09
C LYS A 92 -43.58 -64.84 2.29
N ALA A 93 -44.31 -64.30 1.33
CA ALA A 93 -43.94 -63.09 0.61
C ALA A 93 -44.75 -61.90 1.13
N GLU A 94 -44.04 -60.89 1.62
CA GLU A 94 -44.61 -59.65 2.13
C GLU A 94 -44.38 -58.52 1.12
N ARG A 95 -45.26 -57.52 1.13
CA ARG A 95 -45.03 -56.31 0.36
C ARG A 95 -43.80 -55.59 0.92
N ARG A 96 -42.83 -55.30 0.05
CA ARG A 96 -41.60 -54.59 0.39
C ARG A 96 -41.89 -53.33 1.21
N ASN A 97 -41.38 -53.28 2.43
CA ASN A 97 -41.52 -52.11 3.28
C ASN A 97 -40.43 -51.06 2.96
N TYR A 98 -40.54 -49.87 3.56
CA TYR A 98 -39.61 -48.77 3.29
C TYR A 98 -38.15 -49.08 3.71
N ASP A 99 -37.98 -49.81 4.81
CA ASP A 99 -36.67 -50.20 5.33
C ASP A 99 -36.00 -51.22 4.38
N ASP A 100 -36.75 -52.21 3.88
CA ASP A 100 -36.28 -53.20 2.89
C ASP A 100 -35.91 -52.50 1.56
N HIS A 101 -36.62 -51.42 1.21
CA HIS A 101 -36.28 -50.63 0.04
C HIS A 101 -34.92 -49.98 0.14
N ILE A 102 -34.64 -49.33 1.28
CA ILE A 102 -33.37 -48.69 1.58
C ILE A 102 -32.25 -49.72 1.69
N GLU A 103 -32.48 -50.85 2.36
CA GLU A 103 -31.47 -51.91 2.53
C GLU A 103 -31.03 -52.51 1.18
N TYR A 104 -31.98 -52.79 0.29
CA TYR A 104 -31.67 -53.21 -1.08
C TYR A 104 -30.83 -52.18 -1.83
N LEU A 105 -31.16 -50.89 -1.73
CA LEU A 105 -30.42 -49.83 -2.41
C LEU A 105 -28.99 -49.70 -1.87
N ILE A 106 -28.80 -49.85 -0.55
CA ILE A 106 -27.49 -49.93 0.10
C ILE A 106 -26.71 -51.15 -0.42
N ASN A 107 -27.33 -52.33 -0.46
CA ASN A 107 -26.69 -53.56 -0.93
C ASN A 107 -26.29 -53.49 -2.42
N LYS A 108 -27.07 -52.79 -3.25
CA LYS A 108 -26.76 -52.54 -4.66
C LYS A 108 -25.81 -51.34 -4.89
N LYS A 109 -25.29 -50.72 -3.82
CA LYS A 109 -24.42 -49.52 -3.85
C LYS A 109 -25.05 -48.29 -4.54
N LYS A 110 -26.38 -48.22 -4.59
CA LYS A 110 -27.15 -47.12 -5.19
C LYS A 110 -27.53 -46.09 -4.11
N PHE A 111 -26.53 -45.43 -3.54
CA PHE A 111 -26.71 -44.55 -2.39
C PHE A 111 -27.47 -43.25 -2.73
N ASP A 112 -27.29 -42.69 -3.92
CA ASP A 112 -28.03 -41.49 -4.35
C ASP A 112 -29.53 -41.76 -4.47
N GLU A 113 -29.91 -42.93 -5.00
CA GLU A 113 -31.31 -43.40 -5.05
C GLU A 113 -31.84 -43.64 -3.64
N ALA A 114 -31.02 -44.21 -2.74
CA ALA A 114 -31.40 -44.41 -1.34
C ALA A 114 -31.68 -43.08 -0.63
N ILE A 115 -30.86 -42.06 -0.86
CA ILE A 115 -31.05 -40.72 -0.29
C ILE A 115 -32.30 -40.06 -0.87
N GLN A 116 -32.54 -40.17 -2.18
CA GLN A 116 -33.76 -39.66 -2.81
C GLN A 116 -35.01 -40.34 -2.26
N ALA A 117 -34.95 -41.63 -1.92
CA ALA A 117 -36.04 -42.32 -1.25
C ALA A 117 -36.38 -41.68 0.10
N PHE A 118 -35.44 -41.06 0.83
CA PHE A 118 -35.78 -40.29 2.03
C PHE A 118 -36.44 -38.94 1.73
N GLU A 119 -36.18 -38.33 0.57
CA GLU A 119 -36.70 -37.01 0.19
C GLU A 119 -38.07 -37.08 -0.49
N LYS A 120 -38.33 -38.16 -1.24
CA LYS A 120 -39.61 -38.44 -1.88
C LYS A 120 -40.15 -39.78 -1.39
N PRO A 121 -40.80 -39.80 -0.21
CA PRO A 121 -41.39 -41.02 0.29
C PRO A 121 -42.47 -41.55 -0.67
N LEU A 122 -42.40 -42.84 -1.03
CA LEU A 122 -43.42 -43.52 -1.84
C LEU A 122 -44.82 -43.42 -1.21
N ASN A 123 -44.91 -43.26 0.11
CA ASN A 123 -46.12 -42.99 0.88
C ASN A 123 -45.87 -41.95 1.98
N ILE A 124 -46.70 -40.91 2.06
CA ILE A 124 -46.56 -39.78 3.02
C ILE A 124 -46.61 -40.25 4.49
N ASN A 125 -47.23 -41.40 4.76
CA ASN A 125 -47.44 -41.94 6.10
C ASN A 125 -46.44 -43.03 6.52
N GLU A 126 -45.53 -43.45 5.63
CA GLU A 126 -44.53 -44.49 5.91
C GLU A 126 -43.15 -43.85 6.03
N LYS A 127 -42.60 -43.84 7.24
CA LYS A 127 -41.20 -43.48 7.50
C LYS A 127 -40.41 -44.75 7.81
N PRO A 128 -39.17 -44.89 7.31
CA PRO A 128 -38.30 -45.99 7.69
C PRO A 128 -38.09 -45.98 9.21
N LYS A 129 -38.21 -47.16 9.83
CA LYS A 129 -38.06 -47.32 11.29
C LYS A 129 -36.65 -47.76 11.64
N LYS A 130 -35.97 -48.51 10.76
CA LYS A 130 -34.62 -49.02 10.98
C LYS A 130 -33.54 -48.06 10.52
N TYR A 131 -33.71 -47.42 9.36
CA TYR A 131 -32.67 -46.58 8.76
C TYR A 131 -32.97 -45.09 8.91
N THR A 132 -31.98 -44.32 9.36
CA THR A 132 -32.00 -42.85 9.33
C THR A 132 -31.23 -42.33 8.13
N LYS A 133 -31.57 -41.11 7.67
CA LYS A 133 -30.82 -40.42 6.59
C LYS A 133 -29.31 -40.38 6.90
N GLN A 134 -28.93 -40.16 8.16
CA GLN A 134 -27.54 -40.20 8.63
C GLN A 134 -26.89 -41.58 8.49
N SER A 135 -27.58 -42.66 8.88
CA SER A 135 -27.02 -44.03 8.76
C SER A 135 -26.71 -44.42 7.32
N VAL A 136 -27.52 -43.99 6.36
CA VAL A 136 -27.29 -44.23 4.92
C VAL A 136 -26.11 -43.41 4.41
N TYR A 137 -26.00 -42.15 4.84
CA TYR A 137 -24.84 -41.31 4.54
C TYR A 137 -23.53 -41.88 5.13
N GLN A 138 -23.55 -42.40 6.35
CA GLN A 138 -22.39 -43.07 6.96
C GLN A 138 -22.01 -44.35 6.18
N ALA A 139 -22.99 -45.15 5.77
CA ALA A 139 -22.75 -46.32 4.92
C ALA A 139 -22.20 -45.93 3.54
N TYR A 140 -22.70 -44.83 2.96
CA TYR A 140 -22.19 -44.31 1.69
C TYR A 140 -20.74 -43.84 1.80
N VAL A 141 -20.43 -43.02 2.81
CA VAL A 141 -19.06 -42.58 3.09
C VAL A 141 -18.13 -43.77 3.30
N LYS A 142 -18.54 -44.77 4.10
CA LYS A 142 -17.75 -45.99 4.31
C LYS A 142 -17.48 -46.72 2.99
N SER A 143 -18.49 -46.89 2.16
CA SER A 143 -18.33 -47.54 0.84
C SER A 143 -17.39 -46.77 -0.08
N LEU A 144 -17.46 -45.43 -0.09
CA LEU A 144 -16.58 -44.56 -0.89
C LEU A 144 -15.13 -44.62 -0.40
N MET A 145 -14.94 -44.73 0.91
CA MET A 145 -13.63 -44.91 1.53
C MET A 145 -13.04 -46.30 1.21
N ASP A 146 -13.87 -47.34 1.10
CA ASP A 146 -13.45 -48.69 0.69
C ASP A 146 -13.12 -48.76 -0.81
N THR A 147 -13.77 -47.96 -1.66
CA THR A 147 -13.49 -47.88 -3.11
C THR A 147 -12.40 -46.86 -3.48
N ASN A 148 -11.72 -46.28 -2.48
CA ASN A 148 -10.65 -45.29 -2.64
C ASN A 148 -11.08 -43.96 -3.33
N GLU A 149 -12.37 -43.62 -3.28
CA GLU A 149 -12.91 -42.35 -3.81
C GLU A 149 -13.02 -41.28 -2.69
N THR A 150 -11.89 -41.00 -2.04
CA THR A 150 -11.81 -40.20 -0.81
C THR A 150 -12.28 -38.75 -1.00
N GLU A 151 -12.04 -38.13 -2.16
CA GLU A 151 -12.50 -36.76 -2.44
C GLU A 151 -14.03 -36.61 -2.46
N LYS A 152 -14.74 -37.60 -3.00
CA LYS A 152 -16.21 -37.58 -3.02
C LYS A 152 -16.77 -37.83 -1.63
N ALA A 153 -16.12 -38.70 -0.85
CA ALA A 153 -16.51 -38.97 0.53
C ALA A 153 -16.42 -37.70 1.38
N VAL A 154 -15.29 -36.99 1.34
CA VAL A 154 -15.05 -35.79 2.17
C VAL A 154 -16.06 -34.67 1.89
N LYS A 155 -16.53 -34.51 0.66
CA LYS A 155 -17.58 -33.52 0.30
C LYS A 155 -18.89 -33.75 1.06
N LEU A 156 -19.18 -34.99 1.44
CA LEU A 156 -20.37 -35.37 2.18
C LEU A 156 -20.18 -35.25 3.69
N PHE A 157 -18.96 -35.07 4.20
CA PHE A 157 -18.70 -35.05 5.65
C PHE A 157 -19.48 -33.98 6.41
N PRO A 158 -19.65 -32.74 5.91
CA PRO A 158 -20.45 -31.72 6.59
C PRO A 158 -21.94 -32.08 6.72
N THR A 159 -22.46 -32.98 5.86
CA THR A 159 -23.87 -33.43 5.93
C THR A 159 -24.03 -34.70 6.76
N VAL A 160 -22.98 -35.54 6.83
CA VAL A 160 -22.98 -36.81 7.58
C VAL A 160 -22.73 -36.56 9.06
N TYR A 161 -21.67 -35.83 9.38
CA TYR A 161 -21.14 -35.71 10.74
C TYR A 161 -21.59 -34.40 11.38
N THR A 162 -22.42 -34.54 12.41
CA THR A 162 -23.03 -33.41 13.12
C THR A 162 -22.40 -33.17 14.50
N THR A 163 -21.57 -34.09 14.99
CA THR A 163 -20.94 -33.99 16.31
C THR A 163 -19.43 -33.73 16.21
N SER A 164 -18.87 -33.09 17.24
CA SER A 164 -17.42 -32.83 17.31
C SER A 164 -16.59 -34.10 17.46
N GLN A 165 -17.11 -35.13 18.13
CA GLN A 165 -16.42 -36.41 18.32
C GLN A 165 -16.26 -37.18 17.01
N GLU A 166 -17.32 -37.27 16.20
CA GLU A 166 -17.26 -37.94 14.90
C GLU A 166 -16.24 -37.26 13.96
N TRP A 167 -16.25 -35.92 13.92
CA TRP A 167 -15.25 -35.15 13.18
C TRP A 167 -13.83 -35.39 13.69
N ALA A 168 -13.63 -35.48 15.01
CA ALA A 168 -12.33 -35.77 15.60
C ALA A 168 -11.79 -37.13 15.14
N GLU A 169 -12.63 -38.17 15.18
CA GLU A 169 -12.26 -39.51 14.75
C GLU A 169 -11.90 -39.53 13.27
N GLN A 170 -12.70 -38.90 12.41
CA GLN A 170 -12.38 -38.83 10.98
C GLN A 170 -11.10 -38.04 10.70
N ILE A 171 -10.87 -36.92 11.38
CA ILE A 171 -9.61 -36.17 11.20
C ILE A 171 -8.42 -37.05 11.62
N LEU A 172 -8.52 -37.79 12.73
CA LEU A 172 -7.47 -38.69 13.18
C LEU A 172 -7.21 -39.85 12.21
N THR A 173 -8.24 -40.43 11.58
CA THR A 173 -8.05 -41.47 10.56
C THR A 173 -7.37 -40.93 9.31
N PHE A 174 -7.73 -39.72 8.86
CA PHE A 174 -7.05 -39.06 7.72
C PHE A 174 -5.62 -38.64 8.03
N ILE A 175 -5.31 -38.27 9.28
CA ILE A 175 -3.94 -38.05 9.75
C ILE A 175 -3.12 -39.34 9.59
N GLN A 176 -3.64 -40.47 10.06
CA GLN A 176 -2.94 -41.76 9.97
C GLN A 176 -2.70 -42.21 8.53
N ARG A 177 -3.60 -41.85 7.61
CA ARG A 177 -3.48 -42.15 6.17
C ARG A 177 -2.59 -41.19 5.39
N ASN A 178 -2.08 -40.12 6.00
CA ASN A 178 -1.37 -39.02 5.34
C ASN A 178 -2.18 -38.28 4.23
N GLU A 179 -3.51 -38.39 4.25
CA GLU A 179 -4.42 -37.78 3.25
C GLU A 179 -5.07 -36.49 3.75
N LEU A 180 -4.44 -35.86 4.75
CA LEU A 180 -5.00 -34.70 5.45
C LEU A 180 -5.25 -33.50 4.51
N ASP A 181 -4.53 -33.41 3.39
CA ASP A 181 -4.73 -32.38 2.37
C ASP A 181 -6.17 -32.34 1.82
N ILE A 182 -6.84 -33.49 1.72
CA ILE A 182 -8.18 -33.63 1.12
C ILE A 182 -9.25 -33.12 2.08
N ILE A 183 -9.11 -33.42 3.38
CA ILE A 183 -10.11 -33.06 4.41
C ILE A 183 -9.99 -31.59 4.84
N THR A 184 -8.80 -31.00 4.77
CA THR A 184 -8.49 -29.66 5.32
C THR A 184 -9.46 -28.55 4.91
N PRO A 185 -9.89 -28.42 3.64
CA PRO A 185 -10.83 -27.37 3.23
C PRO A 185 -12.22 -27.49 3.85
N TYR A 186 -12.59 -28.68 4.32
CA TYR A 186 -13.92 -29.01 4.83
C TYR A 186 -13.96 -29.07 6.37
N ILE A 187 -12.82 -28.90 7.04
CA ILE A 187 -12.76 -28.91 8.51
C ILE A 187 -13.66 -27.76 9.04
N PRO A 188 -14.57 -28.04 9.99
CA PRO A 188 -15.41 -27.02 10.59
C PRO A 188 -14.61 -25.94 11.33
N ILE A 189 -14.88 -24.66 11.02
CA ILE A 189 -14.20 -23.50 11.62
C ILE A 189 -15.18 -22.57 12.37
N SER A 190 -16.48 -22.58 12.01
CA SER A 190 -17.46 -21.58 12.48
C SER A 190 -18.61 -22.18 13.30
N THR A 191 -19.51 -22.95 12.68
CA THR A 191 -20.76 -23.43 13.30
C THR A 191 -20.54 -24.56 14.30
N LEU A 192 -19.59 -25.44 14.02
CA LEU A 192 -19.18 -26.52 14.92
C LEU A 192 -17.70 -26.32 15.25
N LYS A 193 -17.41 -26.03 16.53
CA LYS A 193 -16.04 -25.88 17.02
C LYS A 193 -15.56 -27.23 17.55
N LEU A 194 -14.45 -27.72 17.00
CA LEU A 194 -13.79 -28.92 17.52
C LEU A 194 -12.98 -28.58 18.76
N ASP A 195 -12.53 -29.60 19.48
CA ASP A 195 -11.56 -29.38 20.55
C ASP A 195 -10.25 -28.83 19.98
N SER A 196 -9.66 -27.87 20.69
CA SER A 196 -8.40 -27.20 20.36
C SER A 196 -7.28 -28.18 20.00
N THR A 197 -7.23 -29.32 20.70
CA THR A 197 -6.24 -30.38 20.50
C THR A 197 -6.25 -30.98 19.08
N ILE A 198 -7.40 -30.99 18.41
CA ILE A 198 -7.54 -31.57 17.06
C ILE A 198 -6.95 -30.62 16.03
N TYR A 199 -7.28 -29.32 16.12
CA TYR A 199 -6.68 -28.30 15.27
C TYR A 199 -5.15 -28.26 15.46
N GLU A 200 -4.68 -28.40 16.70
CA GLU A 200 -3.25 -28.46 17.00
C GLU A 200 -2.56 -29.68 16.38
N LYS A 201 -3.22 -30.86 16.42
CA LYS A 201 -2.73 -32.05 15.73
C LYS A 201 -2.65 -31.86 14.22
N VAL A 202 -3.65 -31.21 13.61
CA VAL A 202 -3.63 -30.90 12.17
C VAL A 202 -2.48 -29.95 11.82
N LEU A 203 -2.24 -28.92 12.62
CA LEU A 203 -1.11 -28.02 12.39
C LEU A 203 0.23 -28.74 12.60
N ASN A 204 0.34 -29.58 13.63
CA ASN A 204 1.56 -30.35 13.90
C ASN A 204 1.86 -31.41 12.82
N THR A 205 0.84 -32.03 12.23
CA THR A 205 1.04 -32.97 11.11
C THR A 205 1.56 -32.24 9.87
N TYR A 206 1.09 -31.02 9.59
CA TYR A 206 1.68 -30.20 8.52
C TYR A 206 3.12 -29.76 8.81
N LEU A 207 3.46 -29.46 10.07
CA LEU A 207 4.84 -29.17 10.48
C LEU A 207 5.76 -30.38 10.26
N THR A 208 5.36 -31.56 10.74
CA THR A 208 6.14 -32.81 10.61
C THR A 208 6.27 -33.27 9.16
N GLN A 209 5.26 -33.04 8.31
CA GLN A 209 5.32 -33.30 6.87
C GLN A 209 6.10 -32.25 6.06
N LYS A 210 6.66 -31.22 6.71
CA LYS A 210 7.40 -30.10 6.07
C LYS A 210 6.59 -29.32 5.01
N LYS A 211 5.25 -29.28 5.14
CA LYS A 211 4.35 -28.56 4.22
C LYS A 211 4.07 -27.13 4.73
N TYR A 212 5.11 -26.31 4.83
CA TYR A 212 5.05 -25.00 5.49
C TYR A 212 4.12 -23.99 4.81
N GLU A 213 4.02 -23.99 3.48
CA GLU A 213 3.12 -23.08 2.75
C GLU A 213 1.65 -23.36 3.09
N LYS A 214 1.26 -24.63 3.17
CA LYS A 214 -0.10 -25.01 3.58
C LYS A 214 -0.37 -24.64 5.02
N LEU A 215 0.62 -24.81 5.90
CA LEU A 215 0.51 -24.38 7.29
C LEU A 215 0.30 -22.87 7.40
N LYS A 216 1.06 -22.08 6.63
CA LYS A 216 0.89 -20.62 6.54
C LYS A 216 -0.51 -20.24 6.08
N ASP A 217 -1.02 -20.85 5.01
CA ASP A 217 -2.37 -20.60 4.51
C ASP A 217 -3.44 -20.89 5.55
N LEU A 218 -3.27 -21.97 6.32
CA LEU A 218 -4.19 -22.32 7.41
C LEU A 218 -4.09 -21.34 8.57
N LEU A 219 -2.88 -20.97 8.97
CA LEU A 219 -2.67 -19.96 10.00
C LEU A 219 -3.27 -18.61 9.61
N ILE A 220 -3.35 -18.25 8.33
CA ILE A 220 -4.04 -17.04 7.88
C ILE A 220 -5.56 -17.22 7.95
N LYS A 221 -6.10 -18.32 7.41
CA LYS A 221 -7.55 -18.56 7.29
C LYS A 221 -8.24 -18.89 8.62
N TRP A 222 -7.58 -19.60 9.51
CA TRP A 222 -8.16 -20.09 10.75
C TRP A 222 -8.18 -18.99 11.83
N PRO A 223 -9.31 -18.76 12.52
CA PRO A 223 -9.39 -17.79 13.62
C PRO A 223 -8.48 -18.22 14.78
N SER A 224 -8.00 -17.24 15.55
CA SER A 224 -7.10 -17.47 16.69
C SER A 224 -7.74 -18.26 17.83
N ASP A 225 -9.07 -18.27 17.90
CA ASP A 225 -9.81 -18.77 19.07
C ASP A 225 -10.03 -20.29 19.06
N ILE A 226 -9.67 -20.96 17.97
CA ILE A 226 -9.92 -22.40 17.78
C ILE A 226 -8.73 -23.29 18.11
N TYR A 227 -7.53 -22.75 18.34
CA TYR A 227 -6.34 -23.53 18.73
C TYR A 227 -5.45 -22.76 19.71
N ASN A 228 -4.64 -23.48 20.49
CA ASN A 228 -3.71 -22.82 21.40
C ASN A 228 -2.48 -22.30 20.65
N LEU A 229 -2.37 -20.98 20.54
CA LEU A 229 -1.25 -20.31 19.88
C LEU A 229 0.11 -20.60 20.55
N THR A 230 0.14 -20.89 21.86
CA THR A 230 1.40 -21.11 22.60
C THR A 230 2.01 -22.48 22.31
N THR A 231 1.17 -23.52 22.17
CA THR A 231 1.63 -24.88 21.86
C THR A 231 2.19 -24.93 20.44
N ILE A 232 1.53 -24.27 19.48
CA ILE A 232 2.03 -24.19 18.10
C ILE A 232 3.32 -23.38 17.99
N ASP A 233 3.46 -22.26 18.70
CA ASP A 233 4.73 -21.49 18.72
C ASP A 233 5.88 -22.34 19.27
N GLN A 234 5.67 -23.13 20.32
CA GLN A 234 6.67 -24.06 20.85
C GLN A 234 7.03 -25.15 19.84
N LEU A 235 6.04 -25.75 19.17
CA LEU A 235 6.26 -26.79 18.15
C LEU A 235 7.05 -26.25 16.95
N ILE A 236 6.76 -25.02 16.50
CA ILE A 236 7.51 -24.37 15.42
C ILE A 236 8.96 -24.13 15.85
N ARG A 237 9.18 -23.58 17.06
CA ARG A 237 10.54 -23.34 17.57
C ARG A 237 11.39 -24.60 17.67
N LEU A 238 10.81 -25.73 18.05
CA LEU A 238 11.50 -27.02 18.10
C LEU A 238 11.92 -27.56 16.73
N GLN A 239 11.30 -27.08 15.64
CA GLN A 239 11.60 -27.49 14.26
C GLN A 239 12.50 -26.49 13.52
N MET A 240 12.90 -25.39 14.16
CA MET A 240 13.63 -24.28 13.54
C MET A 240 15.16 -24.49 13.42
N ASP A 241 15.67 -25.70 13.67
CA ASP A 241 17.12 -25.98 13.66
C ASP A 241 17.76 -26.00 12.25
N ASP A 242 16.95 -26.13 11.18
CA ASP A 242 17.42 -26.18 9.78
C ASP A 242 17.47 -24.78 9.11
N GLU A 243 18.66 -24.28 8.75
CA GLU A 243 18.86 -22.93 8.16
C GLU A 243 18.05 -22.67 6.87
N ARG A 244 17.73 -23.70 6.08
CA ARG A 244 17.02 -23.55 4.79
C ARG A 244 15.50 -23.48 4.94
N THR A 245 14.93 -24.07 5.98
CA THR A 245 13.47 -24.05 6.28
C THR A 245 13.10 -22.92 7.24
N ALA A 246 14.10 -22.27 7.84
CA ALA A 246 13.94 -21.17 8.77
C ALA A 246 13.04 -20.06 8.22
N LYS A 247 13.14 -19.70 6.93
CA LYS A 247 12.33 -18.58 6.39
C LYS A 247 10.82 -18.85 6.43
N ALA A 248 10.35 -19.98 5.92
CA ALA A 248 8.92 -20.31 5.92
C ALA A 248 8.38 -20.51 7.34
N LEU A 249 9.19 -21.10 8.24
CA LEU A 249 8.84 -21.26 9.65
C LEU A 249 8.81 -19.92 10.40
N LEU A 250 9.71 -18.99 10.08
CA LEU A 250 9.72 -17.63 10.63
C LEU A 250 8.47 -16.86 10.19
N GLU A 251 7.99 -17.02 8.95
CA GLU A 251 6.72 -16.42 8.51
C GLU A 251 5.54 -16.94 9.34
N CYS A 252 5.50 -18.25 9.56
CA CYS A 252 4.46 -18.87 10.37
C CYS A 252 4.50 -18.38 11.83
N SER A 253 5.71 -18.28 12.40
CA SER A 253 5.92 -17.74 13.76
C SER A 253 5.53 -16.25 13.83
N ALA A 254 5.81 -15.45 12.79
CA ALA A 254 5.41 -14.05 12.73
C ALA A 254 3.87 -13.89 12.77
N ILE A 255 3.15 -14.70 11.97
CA ILE A 255 1.68 -14.70 11.95
C ILE A 255 1.12 -15.09 13.32
N ILE A 256 1.71 -16.08 13.98
CA ILE A 256 1.30 -16.49 15.33
C ILE A 256 1.58 -15.38 16.34
N ALA A 257 2.75 -14.75 16.29
CA ALA A 257 3.11 -13.66 17.20
C ALA A 257 2.19 -12.45 17.03
N GLU A 258 1.80 -12.12 15.79
CA GLU A 258 0.83 -11.08 15.49
C GLU A 258 -0.55 -11.40 16.07
N LYS A 259 -1.01 -12.66 15.94
CA LYS A 259 -2.28 -13.13 16.52
C LYS A 259 -2.26 -13.19 18.05
N GLN A 260 -1.13 -13.51 18.67
CA GLN A 260 -0.94 -13.44 20.11
C GLN A 260 -0.91 -11.98 20.62
N GLY A 261 -0.75 -11.00 19.74
CA GLY A 261 -0.56 -9.60 20.10
C GLY A 261 0.81 -9.31 20.74
N ASN A 262 1.77 -10.24 20.62
CA ASN A 262 3.09 -10.05 21.20
C ASN A 262 3.99 -9.26 20.25
N VAL A 263 4.00 -7.95 20.44
CA VAL A 263 4.59 -7.01 19.50
C VAL A 263 6.11 -7.10 19.43
N SER A 264 6.81 -7.24 20.56
CA SER A 264 8.27 -7.31 20.61
C SER A 264 8.82 -8.54 19.87
N LYS A 265 8.25 -9.72 20.12
CA LYS A 265 8.61 -10.95 19.39
C LYS A 265 8.31 -10.83 17.90
N THR A 266 7.20 -10.19 17.54
CA THR A 266 6.82 -9.98 16.14
C THR A 266 7.84 -9.09 15.42
N LEU A 267 8.30 -8.01 16.06
CA LEU A 267 9.37 -7.15 15.54
C LEU A 267 10.68 -7.93 15.35
N ASP A 268 11.11 -8.69 16.36
CA ASP A 268 12.35 -9.48 16.30
C ASP A 268 12.33 -10.48 15.15
N ILE A 269 11.19 -11.13 14.90
CA ILE A 269 11.01 -12.08 13.81
C ILE A 269 11.04 -11.34 12.47
N TYR A 270 10.27 -10.27 12.31
CA TYR A 270 10.26 -9.51 11.04
C TYR A 270 11.62 -8.87 10.71
N LEU A 271 12.38 -8.45 11.72
CA LEU A 271 13.75 -7.94 11.55
C LEU A 271 14.74 -9.02 11.10
N LYS A 272 14.52 -10.29 11.45
CA LYS A 272 15.32 -11.42 10.94
C LYS A 272 14.95 -11.81 9.52
N MET A 273 13.73 -11.48 9.11
CA MET A 273 13.14 -11.84 7.83
C MET A 273 13.35 -10.80 6.73
N ASP A 274 13.90 -9.63 7.06
CA ASP A 274 14.02 -8.47 6.18
C ASP A 274 12.71 -8.10 5.45
N ASN A 275 11.57 -8.34 6.11
CA ASN A 275 10.26 -8.17 5.49
C ASN A 275 9.80 -6.70 5.51
N ILE A 276 9.42 -6.16 4.35
CA ILE A 276 8.92 -4.80 4.17
C ILE A 276 7.64 -4.56 4.98
N GLN A 277 6.84 -5.60 5.27
CA GLN A 277 5.62 -5.44 6.08
C GLN A 277 5.88 -4.98 7.52
N ILE A 278 7.14 -5.04 7.99
CA ILE A 278 7.49 -4.51 9.31
C ILE A 278 7.12 -3.03 9.44
N PHE A 279 7.28 -2.22 8.40
CA PHE A 279 6.96 -0.79 8.43
C PHE A 279 5.46 -0.53 8.65
N GLN A 280 4.60 -1.34 8.01
CA GLN A 280 3.15 -1.25 8.21
C GLN A 280 2.76 -1.64 9.64
N LEU A 281 3.43 -2.63 10.23
CA LEU A 281 3.18 -3.03 11.62
C LEU A 281 3.61 -1.94 12.60
N ILE A 282 4.77 -1.34 12.36
CA ILE A 282 5.32 -0.23 13.15
C ILE A 282 4.33 0.95 13.19
N GLU A 283 3.79 1.35 12.03
CA GLU A 283 2.82 2.43 11.94
C GLU A 283 1.50 2.08 12.64
N ARG A 284 0.96 0.88 12.41
CA ARG A 284 -0.32 0.45 13.02
C ARG A 284 -0.25 0.36 14.54
N LYS A 285 0.88 -0.07 15.09
CA LYS A 285 1.08 -0.29 16.52
C LYS A 285 1.86 0.84 17.22
N ASN A 286 2.27 1.88 16.50
CA ASN A 286 2.98 3.05 17.04
C ASN A 286 4.31 2.76 17.76
N LEU A 287 5.10 1.79 17.29
CA LEU A 287 6.24 1.22 18.03
C LEU A 287 7.56 1.99 17.89
N HIS A 288 7.49 3.30 17.65
CA HIS A 288 8.64 4.10 17.24
C HIS A 288 9.79 4.08 18.26
N GLU A 289 9.51 4.03 19.56
CA GLU A 289 10.54 4.01 20.63
C GLU A 289 11.30 2.68 20.71
N GLU A 290 10.62 1.54 20.56
CA GLU A 290 11.21 0.18 20.65
C GLU A 290 12.13 -0.14 19.47
N ILE A 291 12.04 0.66 18.40
CA ILE A 291 12.77 0.45 17.15
C ILE A 291 14.14 1.10 17.18
N LEU A 292 14.41 2.03 18.10
CA LEU A 292 15.70 2.73 18.23
C LEU A 292 16.93 1.82 18.04
N PRO A 293 17.09 0.69 18.76
CA PRO A 293 18.26 -0.18 18.59
C PRO A 293 18.31 -0.93 17.25
N HIS A 294 17.19 -1.00 16.53
CA HIS A 294 17.03 -1.76 15.28
C HIS A 294 17.05 -0.88 14.02
N ILE A 295 17.21 0.44 14.15
CA ILE A 295 17.22 1.38 13.00
C ILE A 295 18.27 0.99 11.96
N GLU A 296 19.46 0.54 12.38
CA GLU A 296 20.52 0.13 11.43
C GLU A 296 20.06 -1.01 10.52
N LYS A 297 19.35 -2.01 11.08
CA LYS A 297 18.79 -3.13 10.32
C LYS A 297 17.65 -2.67 9.42
N LEU A 298 16.78 -1.77 9.89
CA LEU A 298 15.72 -1.20 9.05
C LEU A 298 16.29 -0.42 7.86
N MET A 299 17.36 0.35 8.08
CA MET A 299 18.07 1.07 7.02
C MET A 299 18.73 0.13 6.00
N SER A 300 19.17 -1.07 6.41
CA SER A 300 19.63 -2.10 5.46
C SER A 300 18.50 -2.74 4.68
N ILE A 301 17.31 -2.90 5.26
CA ILE A 301 16.13 -3.45 4.58
C ILE A 301 15.62 -2.46 3.53
N ASN A 302 15.28 -1.25 3.94
CA ASN A 302 14.81 -0.21 3.03
C ASN A 302 15.18 1.18 3.53
N LYS A 303 16.19 1.76 2.91
CA LYS A 303 16.69 3.11 3.22
C LYS A 303 15.58 4.17 3.12
N ASN A 304 14.82 4.21 2.04
CA ASN A 304 13.90 5.32 1.78
C ASN A 304 12.70 5.29 2.73
N VAL A 305 12.08 4.12 2.90
CA VAL A 305 10.91 3.97 3.79
C VAL A 305 11.31 4.21 5.25
N THR A 306 12.50 3.76 5.66
CA THR A 306 13.01 4.02 7.00
C THR A 306 13.24 5.52 7.22
N LEU A 307 13.82 6.22 6.24
CA LEU A 307 14.03 7.66 6.32
C LEU A 307 12.69 8.41 6.44
N ASP A 308 11.72 8.11 5.59
CA ASP A 308 10.40 8.75 5.61
C ASP A 308 9.70 8.53 6.97
N MET A 309 9.78 7.31 7.52
CA MET A 309 9.24 6.98 8.84
C MET A 309 9.91 7.80 9.95
N LEU A 310 11.25 7.88 9.95
CA LEU A 310 11.98 8.65 10.96
C LEU A 310 11.63 10.15 10.89
N ILE A 311 11.48 10.68 9.67
CA ILE A 311 11.20 12.09 9.40
C ILE A 311 9.75 12.47 9.74
N ASN A 312 8.81 11.55 9.62
CA ASN A 312 7.41 11.78 9.98
C ASN A 312 7.14 11.66 11.48
N HIS A 313 8.02 11.00 12.22
CA HIS A 313 7.86 10.74 13.66
C HIS A 313 8.95 11.36 14.53
N MET A 314 9.38 12.59 14.17
CA MET A 314 10.42 13.34 14.90
C MET A 314 10.03 13.66 16.36
N ASP A 315 8.73 13.73 16.67
CA ASP A 315 8.23 13.96 18.04
C ASP A 315 8.54 12.79 18.98
N LYS A 316 8.49 11.56 18.47
CA LYS A 316 8.77 10.33 19.22
C LYS A 316 10.23 9.90 19.11
N LEU A 317 10.89 10.27 18.01
CA LEU A 317 12.27 9.91 17.70
C LEU A 317 13.13 11.17 17.54
N PRO A 318 13.63 11.74 18.64
CA PRO A 318 14.45 12.93 18.56
C PRO A 318 15.78 12.61 17.86
N VAL A 319 16.27 13.59 17.09
CA VAL A 319 17.52 13.50 16.30
C VAL A 319 18.70 12.98 17.12
N ARG A 320 18.77 13.36 18.40
CA ARG A 320 19.83 12.93 19.33
C ARG A 320 19.86 11.42 19.55
N SER A 321 18.69 10.79 19.71
CA SER A 321 18.58 9.35 19.95
C SER A 321 18.95 8.56 18.69
N VAL A 322 18.49 9.04 17.53
CA VAL A 322 18.81 8.43 16.22
C VAL A 322 20.29 8.58 15.88
N TYR A 323 20.88 9.75 16.19
CA TYR A 323 22.30 10.02 16.03
C TYR A 323 23.19 9.02 16.79
N ASN A 324 22.89 8.78 18.07
CA ASN A 324 23.69 7.88 18.91
C ASN A 324 23.73 6.44 18.37
N VAL A 325 22.64 6.00 17.74
CA VAL A 325 22.57 4.67 17.12
C VAL A 325 23.35 4.66 15.81
N LEU A 326 23.13 5.65 14.94
CA LEU A 326 23.73 5.72 13.60
C LEU A 326 25.20 6.17 13.57
N GLN A 327 25.79 6.57 14.71
CA GLN A 327 27.19 6.98 14.80
C GLN A 327 28.17 5.91 14.29
N LYS A 328 27.81 4.62 14.44
CA LYS A 328 28.62 3.49 13.97
C LYS A 328 28.67 3.37 12.45
N ASN A 329 27.66 3.91 11.75
CA ASN A 329 27.50 3.78 10.30
C ASN A 329 27.38 5.17 9.63
N PRO A 330 28.51 5.81 9.27
CA PRO A 330 28.54 7.19 8.80
C PRO A 330 27.74 7.41 7.50
N ARG A 331 27.63 6.38 6.65
CA ARG A 331 26.85 6.43 5.41
C ARG A 331 25.34 6.57 5.64
N TYR A 332 24.79 5.86 6.62
CA TYR A 332 23.37 5.97 6.98
C TYR A 332 23.09 7.25 7.75
N LEU A 333 24.04 7.68 8.59
CA LEU A 333 23.98 8.95 9.28
C LEU A 333 23.90 10.13 8.29
N HIS A 334 24.73 10.15 7.25
CA HIS A 334 24.64 11.16 6.20
C HIS A 334 23.25 11.21 5.58
N ALA A 335 22.72 10.06 5.16
CA ALA A 335 21.44 10.01 4.47
C ALA A 335 20.29 10.50 5.36
N TYR A 336 20.34 10.18 6.65
CA TYR A 336 19.39 10.69 7.63
C TYR A 336 19.50 12.21 7.80
N LEU A 337 20.71 12.74 8.01
CA LEU A 337 20.92 14.18 8.19
C LEU A 337 20.58 14.99 6.93
N ASP A 338 20.85 14.47 5.72
CA ASP A 338 20.44 15.09 4.45
C ASP A 338 18.92 15.19 4.36
N ALA A 339 18.21 14.12 4.71
CA ALA A 339 16.76 14.07 4.66
C ALA A 339 16.10 14.96 5.75
N VAL A 340 16.68 15.01 6.96
CA VAL A 340 16.27 15.95 8.01
C VAL A 340 16.48 17.40 7.56
N PHE A 341 17.63 17.70 6.95
CA PHE A 341 17.95 19.04 6.45
C PHE A 341 16.99 19.49 5.33
N ALA A 342 16.58 18.56 4.45
CA ALA A 342 15.62 18.85 3.39
C ALA A 342 14.23 19.24 3.92
N LYS A 343 13.78 18.67 5.05
CA LYS A 343 12.49 19.01 5.66
C LYS A 343 12.60 20.26 6.54
N ASN A 344 13.52 20.26 7.51
CA ASN A 344 13.71 21.34 8.48
C ASN A 344 15.21 21.61 8.71
N PRO A 345 15.76 22.71 8.15
CA PRO A 345 17.16 23.09 8.37
C PRO A 345 17.54 23.40 9.83
N ASN A 346 16.55 23.67 10.69
CA ASN A 346 16.77 24.07 12.09
C ASN A 346 16.98 22.89 13.05
N ASP A 347 16.44 21.71 12.73
CA ASP A 347 16.47 20.54 13.63
C ASP A 347 17.86 19.86 13.64
N SER A 348 18.69 20.14 12.64
CA SER A 348 20.04 19.60 12.46
C SER A 348 21.16 20.55 12.87
N ARG A 349 20.86 21.72 13.47
CA ARG A 349 21.85 22.79 13.79
C ARG A 349 23.09 22.30 14.54
N ASP A 350 22.89 21.47 15.56
CA ASP A 350 23.97 20.94 16.40
C ASP A 350 24.92 20.02 15.60
N TYR A 351 24.45 19.48 14.47
CA TYR A 351 25.15 18.48 13.67
C TYR A 351 25.68 19.03 12.33
N HIS A 352 25.48 20.31 12.01
CA HIS A 352 25.90 20.89 10.72
C HIS A 352 27.41 20.76 10.48
N THR A 353 28.25 20.92 11.51
CA THR A 353 29.71 20.74 11.39
C THR A 353 30.09 19.31 11.02
N LEU A 354 29.48 18.31 11.67
CA LEU A 354 29.69 16.90 11.33
C LEU A 354 29.15 16.60 9.94
N GLN A 355 28.00 17.18 9.59
CA GLN A 355 27.38 16.98 8.28
C GLN A 355 28.26 17.48 7.13
N VAL A 356 29.03 18.56 7.31
CA VAL A 356 30.05 18.99 6.34
C VAL A 356 31.12 17.92 6.13
N SER A 357 31.59 17.28 7.22
CA SER A 357 32.55 16.18 7.11
C SER A 357 31.98 14.99 6.34
N LEU A 358 30.70 14.66 6.58
CA LEU A 358 30.02 13.56 5.93
C LEU A 358 29.74 13.84 4.45
N TYR A 359 29.28 15.04 4.08
CA TYR A 359 29.10 15.43 2.68
C TYR A 359 30.42 15.38 1.91
N ALA A 360 31.51 15.85 2.53
CA ALA A 360 32.84 15.75 1.93
C ALA A 360 33.29 14.30 1.72
N ASP A 361 32.81 13.35 2.53
CA ASP A 361 33.08 11.90 2.40
C ASP A 361 32.23 11.19 1.34
N TYR A 362 30.93 11.45 1.28
CA TYR A 362 30.01 10.62 0.51
C TYR A 362 29.36 11.33 -0.69
N GLU A 363 29.06 12.63 -0.61
CA GLU A 363 28.32 13.37 -1.65
C GLU A 363 28.84 14.83 -1.78
N PRO A 364 30.02 15.03 -2.40
CA PRO A 364 30.64 16.36 -2.51
C PRO A 364 29.82 17.34 -3.35
N ASP A 365 29.10 16.88 -4.37
CA ASP A 365 28.32 17.77 -5.28
C ASP A 365 27.19 18.52 -4.57
N LYS A 366 26.62 17.94 -3.50
CA LYS A 366 25.54 18.56 -2.73
C LYS A 366 26.05 19.51 -1.64
N LEU A 367 27.34 19.46 -1.32
CA LEU A 367 27.95 20.26 -0.25
C LEU A 367 27.78 21.76 -0.51
N MET A 368 27.93 22.23 -1.75
CA MET A 368 27.69 23.64 -2.10
C MET A 368 26.26 24.10 -1.82
N GLY A 369 25.27 23.24 -2.13
CA GLY A 369 23.87 23.52 -1.84
C GLY A 369 23.59 23.60 -0.33
N PHE A 370 24.25 22.74 0.45
CA PHE A 370 24.20 22.75 1.90
C PHE A 370 24.85 24.00 2.49
N LEU A 371 26.08 24.35 2.10
CA LEU A 371 26.84 25.49 2.64
C LEU A 371 26.18 26.85 2.38
N ARG A 372 25.42 26.98 1.28
CA ARG A 372 24.65 28.20 0.97
C ARG A 372 23.39 28.35 1.85
N LYS A 373 22.78 27.23 2.24
CA LYS A 373 21.53 27.21 3.02
C LYS A 373 21.77 27.12 4.53
N ALA A 374 22.82 26.41 4.96
CA ALA A 374 23.17 26.25 6.36
C ALA A 374 23.87 27.51 6.90
N GLY A 375 23.51 27.91 8.13
CA GLY A 375 24.08 29.10 8.79
C GLY A 375 25.03 28.79 9.94
N ASN A 376 24.95 27.59 10.54
CA ASN A 376 25.58 27.26 11.82
C ASN A 376 26.65 26.15 11.70
N TYR A 377 27.63 26.31 10.83
CA TYR A 377 28.80 25.42 10.77
C TYR A 377 30.07 26.13 11.21
N ASN A 378 31.00 25.40 11.82
CA ASN A 378 32.31 25.94 12.15
C ASN A 378 33.15 26.14 10.87
N LEU A 379 33.41 27.40 10.52
CA LEU A 379 34.16 27.78 9.32
C LEU A 379 35.58 27.19 9.29
N GLN A 380 36.27 27.13 10.43
CA GLN A 380 37.66 26.67 10.49
C GLN A 380 37.78 25.17 10.25
N GLU A 381 36.89 24.38 10.88
CA GLU A 381 36.85 22.94 10.67
C GLU A 381 36.40 22.58 9.25
N ALA A 382 35.39 23.28 8.73
CA ALA A 382 34.94 23.11 7.36
C ALA A 382 36.07 23.37 6.34
N LEU A 383 36.85 24.43 6.55
CA LEU A 383 38.02 24.73 5.71
C LEU A 383 39.08 23.62 5.79
N ALA A 384 39.45 23.17 7.00
CA ALA A 384 40.43 22.11 7.18
C ALA A 384 40.02 20.79 6.49
N ILE A 385 38.73 20.45 6.55
CA ILE A 385 38.18 19.27 5.86
C ILE A 385 38.25 19.45 4.34
N CYS A 386 37.80 20.60 3.83
CA CYS A 386 37.77 20.87 2.38
C CYS A 386 39.19 20.95 1.79
N ASP A 387 40.16 21.51 2.53
CA ASP A 387 41.58 21.57 2.14
C ASP A 387 42.19 20.17 2.06
N LYS A 388 41.93 19.32 3.06
CA LYS A 388 42.39 17.92 3.07
C LYS A 388 41.84 17.13 1.86
N LYS A 389 40.62 17.45 1.44
CA LYS A 389 39.88 16.79 0.36
C LYS A 389 40.08 17.40 -1.03
N GLN A 390 40.78 18.54 -1.12
CA GLN A 390 40.95 19.32 -2.35
C GLN A 390 39.59 19.74 -3.00
N LEU A 391 38.59 20.08 -2.19
CA LEU A 391 37.29 20.58 -2.64
C LEU A 391 37.37 22.08 -2.97
N HIS A 392 37.89 22.40 -4.16
CA HIS A 392 38.29 23.77 -4.50
C HIS A 392 37.13 24.78 -4.56
N ARG A 393 35.98 24.42 -5.13
CA ARG A 393 34.84 25.35 -5.26
C ARG A 393 34.24 25.70 -3.91
N GLU A 394 34.17 24.71 -3.03
CA GLU A 394 33.67 24.81 -1.66
C GLU A 394 34.63 25.61 -0.79
N THR A 395 35.95 25.37 -0.89
CA THR A 395 36.95 26.18 -0.18
C THR A 395 36.87 27.66 -0.55
N VAL A 396 36.71 27.97 -1.85
CA VAL A 396 36.58 29.36 -2.34
C VAL A 396 35.36 30.04 -1.73
N PHE A 397 34.22 29.35 -1.70
CA PHE A 397 33.01 29.86 -1.06
C PHE A 397 33.18 30.12 0.43
N LEU A 398 33.80 29.18 1.15
CA LEU A 398 34.10 29.31 2.59
C LEU A 398 35.07 30.47 2.87
N TYR A 399 36.12 30.63 2.07
CA TYR A 399 37.08 31.74 2.20
C TYR A 399 36.44 33.10 1.88
N GLY A 400 35.51 33.16 0.92
CA GLY A 400 34.69 34.35 0.66
C GLY A 400 33.88 34.75 1.88
N ARG A 401 33.20 33.80 2.53
CA ARG A 401 32.43 34.06 3.76
C ARG A 401 33.31 34.40 4.97
N ALA A 402 34.52 33.85 5.04
CA ALA A 402 35.50 34.16 6.08
C ALA A 402 36.16 35.55 5.92
N GLY A 403 35.90 36.27 4.82
CA GLY A 403 36.52 37.56 4.51
C GLY A 403 37.95 37.47 3.99
N ASN A 404 38.46 36.26 3.75
CA ASN A 404 39.81 36.01 3.23
C ASN A 404 39.80 35.86 1.71
N GLY A 405 39.27 36.86 1.00
CA GLY A 405 39.11 36.84 -0.45
C GLY A 405 40.42 36.70 -1.23
N ARG A 406 41.56 37.11 -0.67
CA ARG A 406 42.89 36.99 -1.32
C ARG A 406 43.31 35.54 -1.50
N VAL A 407 43.12 34.71 -0.47
CA VAL A 407 43.45 33.29 -0.50
C VAL A 407 42.46 32.53 -1.40
N ALA A 408 41.18 32.89 -1.32
CA ALA A 408 40.16 32.36 -2.23
C ALA A 408 40.55 32.57 -3.70
N LEU A 409 40.94 33.80 -4.05
CA LEU A 409 41.31 34.18 -5.41
C LEU A 409 42.57 33.45 -5.90
N GLN A 410 43.56 33.27 -5.02
CA GLN A 410 44.74 32.46 -5.34
C GLN A 410 44.37 31.01 -5.65
N ILE A 411 43.47 30.40 -4.87
CA ILE A 411 43.00 29.03 -5.10
C ILE A 411 42.27 28.92 -6.45
N ILE A 412 41.44 29.91 -6.82
CA ILE A 412 40.76 29.91 -8.12
C ILE A 412 41.79 29.96 -9.26
N LEU A 413 42.78 30.84 -9.17
CA LEU A 413 43.75 31.06 -10.25
C LEU A 413 44.79 29.94 -10.41
N GLU A 414 45.21 29.33 -9.30
CA GLU A 414 46.22 28.26 -9.28
C GLU A 414 45.60 26.87 -9.47
N LYS A 415 44.47 26.57 -8.82
CA LYS A 415 43.90 25.21 -8.77
C LYS A 415 42.69 25.00 -9.68
N LEU A 416 41.77 25.97 -9.78
CA LEU A 416 40.59 25.86 -10.66
C LEU A 416 40.89 26.29 -12.10
N ASN A 417 41.83 27.22 -12.30
CA ASN A 417 42.21 27.77 -13.59
C ASN A 417 41.00 28.32 -14.39
N ASP A 418 39.94 28.75 -13.67
CA ASP A 418 38.69 29.28 -14.22
C ASP A 418 38.59 30.80 -13.99
N ILE A 419 38.65 31.55 -15.09
CA ILE A 419 38.63 33.02 -15.09
C ILE A 419 37.23 33.56 -14.80
N GLU A 420 36.20 32.88 -15.27
CA GLU A 420 34.83 33.38 -15.15
C GLU A 420 34.37 33.29 -13.70
N GLU A 421 34.73 32.22 -13.00
CA GLU A 421 34.45 32.06 -11.57
C GLU A 421 35.24 33.08 -10.73
N ALA A 422 36.51 33.37 -11.08
CA ALA A 422 37.30 34.41 -10.44
C ALA A 422 36.67 35.80 -10.61
N ILE A 423 36.19 36.14 -11.81
CA ILE A 423 35.52 37.40 -12.12
C ILE A 423 34.20 37.53 -11.35
N LYS A 424 33.40 36.46 -11.31
CA LYS A 424 32.15 36.43 -10.52
C LYS A 424 32.43 36.67 -9.04
N PHE A 425 33.45 36.00 -8.49
CA PHE A 425 33.86 36.15 -7.09
C PHE A 425 34.30 37.60 -6.77
N CYS A 426 35.10 38.23 -7.65
CA CYS A 426 35.52 39.62 -7.48
C CYS A 426 34.34 40.60 -7.54
N ARG A 427 33.34 40.35 -8.40
CA ARG A 427 32.11 41.16 -8.46
C ARG A 427 31.26 41.02 -7.21
N GLU A 428 31.08 39.80 -6.73
CA GLU A 428 30.28 39.52 -5.53
C GLU A 428 30.93 40.12 -4.27
N THR A 429 32.26 40.14 -4.21
CA THR A 429 33.01 40.68 -3.05
C THR A 429 33.13 42.20 -3.09
N GLY A 430 33.17 42.82 -4.28
CA GLY A 430 33.19 44.29 -4.43
C GLY A 430 34.53 44.97 -4.08
N ASP A 431 35.56 44.21 -3.72
CA ASP A 431 36.86 44.75 -3.30
C ASP A 431 37.78 45.07 -4.50
N GLN A 432 38.14 46.35 -4.67
CA GLN A 432 39.09 46.80 -5.69
C GLN A 432 40.49 46.18 -5.52
N ALA A 433 40.90 45.88 -4.29
CA ALA A 433 42.19 45.23 -4.02
C ALA A 433 42.29 43.80 -4.59
N LEU A 434 41.16 43.09 -4.71
CA LEU A 434 41.12 41.76 -5.32
C LEU A 434 41.31 41.85 -6.83
N TRP A 435 40.76 42.89 -7.47
CA TRP A 435 40.99 43.15 -8.89
C TRP A 435 42.46 43.44 -9.19
N THR A 436 43.13 44.26 -8.38
CA THR A 436 44.57 44.49 -8.53
C THR A 436 45.37 43.21 -8.38
N LYS A 437 45.03 42.37 -7.38
CA LYS A 437 45.68 41.06 -7.16
C LYS A 437 45.46 40.09 -8.32
N LEU A 438 44.25 40.08 -8.86
CA LEU A 438 43.89 39.27 -10.03
C LEU A 438 44.69 39.71 -11.26
N ILE A 439 44.82 41.03 -11.48
CA ILE A 439 45.63 41.58 -12.56
C ILE A 439 47.09 41.15 -12.37
N GLU A 440 47.70 41.39 -11.21
CA GLU A 440 49.07 40.96 -10.89
C GLU A 440 49.32 39.47 -11.19
N GLN A 441 48.40 38.58 -10.81
CA GLN A 441 48.52 37.13 -10.99
C GLN A 441 48.14 36.63 -12.39
N SER A 442 47.51 37.46 -13.23
CA SER A 442 47.07 37.10 -14.58
C SER A 442 48.00 37.58 -15.69
N VAL A 443 48.98 38.45 -15.39
CA VAL A 443 49.96 38.99 -16.37
C VAL A 443 50.75 37.89 -17.08
N ASP A 444 51.03 36.77 -16.40
CA ASP A 444 51.84 35.68 -16.97
C ASP A 444 51.06 34.76 -17.92
N LYS A 445 49.72 34.83 -17.96
CA LYS A 445 48.88 33.91 -18.73
C LYS A 445 48.04 34.68 -19.78
N PRO A 446 48.26 34.51 -21.10
CA PRO A 446 47.55 35.27 -22.14
C PRO A 446 46.06 34.92 -22.26
N TYR A 447 45.64 33.70 -21.89
CA TYR A 447 44.23 33.29 -21.86
C TYR A 447 43.44 34.01 -20.75
N PHE A 448 44.04 34.06 -19.55
CA PHE A 448 44.03 35.16 -18.56
C PHE A 448 43.36 36.46 -19.02
N ILE A 449 44.19 37.21 -19.71
CA ILE A 449 43.95 38.59 -20.11
C ILE A 449 42.77 38.66 -21.09
N ARG A 450 42.63 37.69 -22.00
CA ARG A 450 41.48 37.62 -22.90
C ARG A 450 40.15 37.43 -22.16
N GLY A 451 40.11 36.53 -21.17
CA GLY A 451 38.92 36.30 -20.35
C GLY A 451 38.54 37.54 -19.54
N LEU A 452 39.53 38.23 -18.98
CA LEU A 452 39.32 39.49 -18.25
C LEU A 452 38.78 40.61 -19.14
N LEU A 453 39.36 40.79 -20.33
CA LEU A 453 38.89 41.82 -21.26
C LEU A 453 37.47 41.54 -21.76
N ASN A 454 37.12 40.28 -22.00
CA ASN A 454 35.79 39.92 -22.49
C ASN A 454 34.68 40.06 -21.46
N HIS A 455 34.98 39.78 -20.18
CA HIS A 455 33.96 39.68 -19.13
C HIS A 455 34.01 40.81 -18.13
N ALA A 456 35.18 41.36 -17.80
CA ALA A 456 35.36 42.37 -16.75
C ALA A 456 35.65 43.79 -17.29
N GLY A 457 35.43 44.02 -18.59
CA GLY A 457 35.76 45.28 -19.28
C GLY A 457 35.18 46.56 -18.67
N SER A 458 34.06 46.51 -17.94
CA SER A 458 33.47 47.67 -17.26
C SER A 458 33.94 47.86 -15.82
N ASP A 459 34.40 46.80 -15.16
CA ASP A 459 34.73 46.78 -13.72
C ASP A 459 36.23 46.99 -13.45
N ILE A 460 37.05 46.90 -14.50
CA ILE A 460 38.51 47.01 -14.42
C ILE A 460 38.96 48.36 -14.98
N ASN A 461 39.93 48.98 -14.29
CA ASN A 461 40.70 50.09 -14.84
C ASN A 461 41.57 49.60 -16.00
N LEU A 462 41.10 49.81 -17.23
CA LEU A 462 41.84 49.47 -18.45
C LEU A 462 43.26 50.06 -18.47
N GLN A 463 43.44 51.25 -17.90
CA GLN A 463 44.76 51.88 -17.78
C GLN A 463 45.72 51.04 -16.91
N GLN A 464 45.26 50.56 -15.75
CA GLN A 464 46.08 49.70 -14.87
C GLN A 464 46.44 48.37 -15.53
N LEU A 465 45.54 47.82 -16.35
CA LEU A 465 45.79 46.59 -17.10
C LEU A 465 46.78 46.80 -18.26
N ILE A 466 46.71 47.94 -18.95
CA ILE A 466 47.67 48.28 -20.02
C ILE A 466 49.07 48.53 -19.45
N ASP A 467 49.16 49.24 -18.33
CA ASP A 467 50.45 49.59 -17.69
C ASP A 467 51.16 48.36 -17.11
N THR A 468 50.43 47.29 -16.77
CA THR A 468 50.96 46.07 -16.16
C THR A 468 51.29 44.95 -17.16
N VAL A 469 50.77 45.01 -18.39
CA VAL A 469 51.06 44.00 -19.43
C VAL A 469 52.44 44.24 -20.04
N ARG A 470 53.31 43.23 -19.95
CA ARG A 470 54.62 43.25 -20.62
C ARG A 470 54.44 43.29 -22.14
N SER A 471 55.21 44.14 -22.81
CA SER A 471 55.19 44.39 -24.27
C SER A 471 55.43 43.16 -25.14
N ASP A 472 55.92 42.06 -24.57
CA ASP A 472 56.47 40.93 -25.29
C ASP A 472 55.48 39.75 -25.40
N LEU A 473 54.28 39.89 -24.82
CA LEU A 473 53.24 38.85 -24.78
C LEU A 473 52.30 38.91 -25.98
N LYS A 474 52.27 37.83 -26.78
CA LYS A 474 51.28 37.66 -27.86
C LYS A 474 49.94 37.19 -27.27
N ILE A 475 49.00 38.12 -27.12
CA ILE A 475 47.63 37.82 -26.67
C ILE A 475 46.73 37.53 -27.89
N PRO A 476 46.28 36.27 -28.11
CA PRO A 476 45.41 35.93 -29.23
C PRO A 476 44.02 36.53 -29.04
N GLY A 477 43.46 37.18 -30.07
CA GLY A 477 42.10 37.74 -30.05
C GLY A 477 41.96 39.07 -29.31
N LEU A 478 43.08 39.72 -28.93
CA LEU A 478 43.06 41.02 -28.24
C LEU A 478 42.29 42.10 -29.01
N ARG A 479 42.46 42.14 -30.34
CA ARG A 479 41.76 43.10 -31.22
C ARG A 479 40.23 42.98 -31.08
N ASP A 480 39.71 41.76 -31.13
CA ASP A 480 38.27 41.51 -31.06
C ASP A 480 37.72 41.84 -29.67
N SER A 481 38.46 41.50 -28.62
CA SER A 481 38.13 41.86 -27.23
C SER A 481 38.11 43.38 -27.02
N LEU A 482 39.09 44.11 -27.55
CA LEU A 482 39.14 45.58 -27.47
C LEU A 482 38.03 46.23 -28.28
N CYS A 483 37.74 45.74 -29.49
CA CYS A 483 36.62 46.23 -30.30
C CYS A 483 35.29 46.06 -29.56
N LYS A 484 35.09 44.92 -28.90
CA LYS A 484 33.90 44.67 -28.08
C LYS A 484 33.81 45.63 -26.89
N ILE A 485 34.90 45.81 -26.13
CA ILE A 485 34.96 46.77 -25.03
C ILE A 485 34.62 48.18 -25.51
N MET A 486 35.22 48.64 -26.62
CA MET A 486 34.94 49.97 -27.16
C MET A 486 33.47 50.14 -27.60
N GLN A 487 32.87 49.09 -28.16
CA GLN A 487 31.43 49.09 -28.49
C GLN A 487 30.58 49.18 -27.23
N ASP A 488 30.88 48.38 -26.21
CA ASP A 488 30.17 48.37 -24.93
C ASP A 488 30.27 49.73 -24.22
N TYR A 489 31.45 50.36 -24.20
CA TYR A 489 31.64 51.71 -23.67
C TYR A 489 30.90 52.78 -24.50
N ASN A 490 30.91 52.68 -25.82
CA ASN A 490 30.14 53.59 -26.67
C ASN A 490 28.64 53.48 -26.39
N ILE A 491 28.13 52.25 -26.20
CA ILE A 491 26.73 52.02 -25.83
C ILE A 491 26.45 52.63 -24.45
N GLN A 492 27.29 52.39 -23.44
CA GLN A 492 27.15 52.99 -22.10
C GLN A 492 27.16 54.52 -22.14
N MET A 493 28.07 55.14 -22.89
CA MET A 493 28.13 56.59 -23.06
C MET A 493 26.88 57.11 -23.76
N SER A 494 26.42 56.45 -24.84
CA SER A 494 25.19 56.85 -25.54
C SER A 494 23.95 56.73 -24.66
N LEU A 495 23.85 55.68 -23.83
CA LEU A 495 22.79 55.49 -22.85
C LEU A 495 22.82 56.60 -21.79
N SER A 496 23.99 56.91 -21.25
CA SER A 496 24.17 57.98 -20.27
C SER A 496 23.76 59.33 -20.85
N GLU A 497 24.13 59.62 -22.11
CA GLU A 497 23.69 60.83 -22.80
C GLU A 497 22.17 60.87 -23.05
N CYS A 498 21.57 59.75 -23.45
CA CYS A 498 20.12 59.63 -23.62
C CYS A 498 19.37 59.82 -22.30
N CYS A 499 19.78 59.13 -21.23
CA CYS A 499 19.24 59.30 -19.90
C CYS A 499 19.37 60.76 -19.44
N ARG A 500 20.53 61.39 -19.65
CA ARG A 500 20.74 62.81 -19.36
C ARG A 500 19.77 63.70 -20.15
N LYS A 501 19.57 63.45 -21.46
CA LYS A 501 18.64 64.22 -22.29
C LYS A 501 17.18 64.05 -21.83
N ILE A 502 16.76 62.83 -21.49
CA ILE A 502 15.40 62.54 -20.99
C ILE A 502 15.18 63.23 -19.65
N ILE A 503 16.12 63.11 -18.70
CA ILE A 503 16.00 63.76 -17.39
C ILE A 503 15.90 65.28 -17.56
N VAL A 504 16.76 65.88 -18.40
CA VAL A 504 16.70 67.32 -18.68
C VAL A 504 15.35 67.71 -19.30
N HIS A 505 14.85 66.93 -20.26
CA HIS A 505 13.55 67.15 -20.87
C HIS A 505 12.42 67.07 -19.84
N ASP A 506 12.40 66.05 -18.99
CA ASP A 506 11.36 65.84 -17.97
C ASP A 506 11.41 66.93 -16.90
N CYS A 507 12.58 67.36 -16.46
CA CYS A 507 12.74 68.52 -15.58
C CYS A 507 12.14 69.79 -16.21
N LEU A 508 12.39 70.04 -17.51
CA LEU A 508 11.83 71.18 -18.22
C LEU A 508 10.31 71.06 -18.41
N ALA A 509 9.80 69.87 -18.71
CA ALA A 509 8.38 69.60 -18.88
C ALA A 509 7.61 69.76 -17.56
N LEU A 510 8.13 69.19 -16.46
CA LEU A 510 7.58 69.34 -15.12
C LEU A 510 7.61 70.81 -14.70
N ARG A 511 8.71 71.53 -14.95
CA ARG A 511 8.79 72.96 -14.69
C ARG A 511 7.75 73.77 -15.48
N LYS A 512 7.54 73.45 -16.76
CA LYS A 512 6.48 74.10 -17.55
C LYS A 512 5.11 73.81 -16.95
N LYS A 513 4.83 72.54 -16.61
CA LYS A 513 3.57 72.12 -15.99
C LYS A 513 3.32 72.80 -14.65
N THR A 514 4.34 72.91 -13.80
CA THR A 514 4.23 73.63 -12.53
C THR A 514 3.94 75.09 -12.79
N VAL A 515 4.67 75.76 -13.69
CA VAL A 515 4.38 77.18 -14.03
C VAL A 515 2.95 77.36 -14.53
N THR A 516 2.45 76.48 -15.40
CA THR A 516 1.05 76.57 -15.87
C THR A 516 0.03 76.37 -14.75
N LEU A 517 0.30 75.47 -13.78
CA LEU A 517 -0.57 75.27 -12.63
C LEU A 517 -0.52 76.47 -11.66
N LEU A 518 0.67 77.02 -11.42
CA LEU A 518 0.86 78.23 -10.60
C LEU A 518 0.16 79.45 -11.23
N GLN A 519 0.07 79.52 -12.56
CA GLN A 519 -0.61 80.59 -13.30
C GLN A 519 -2.10 80.32 -13.54
N SER A 520 -2.59 79.10 -13.31
CA SER A 520 -3.99 78.77 -13.45
C SER A 520 -4.80 79.24 -12.24
N GLY A 521 -5.98 79.80 -12.47
CA GLY A 521 -6.89 80.16 -11.39
C GLY A 521 -7.47 78.92 -10.70
N TYR A 522 -7.64 78.97 -9.37
CA TYR A 522 -8.31 77.93 -8.60
C TYR A 522 -9.78 78.30 -8.37
N LEU A 523 -10.71 77.37 -8.63
CA LEU A 523 -12.14 77.57 -8.39
C LEU A 523 -12.46 77.32 -6.91
N VAL A 524 -12.81 78.37 -6.19
CA VAL A 524 -13.37 78.27 -4.83
C VAL A 524 -14.88 78.08 -4.94
N LYS A 525 -15.41 77.05 -4.28
CA LYS A 525 -16.84 76.72 -4.28
C LYS A 525 -17.52 77.27 -3.03
N ASP A 526 -18.84 77.44 -3.09
CA ASP A 526 -19.67 77.97 -2.00
C ASP A 526 -19.67 77.08 -0.74
N THR A 527 -19.23 75.82 -0.86
CA THR A 527 -19.08 74.87 0.26
C THR A 527 -17.71 74.94 0.94
N ASP A 528 -16.77 75.72 0.40
CA ASP A 528 -15.42 75.79 0.94
C ASP A 528 -15.38 76.66 2.20
N LEU A 529 -14.78 76.13 3.26
CA LEU A 529 -14.69 76.78 4.57
C LEU A 529 -13.28 77.35 4.79
N CYS A 530 -13.20 78.49 5.46
CA CYS A 530 -11.93 79.11 5.82
C CYS A 530 -11.20 78.22 6.84
N ALA A 531 -9.97 77.83 6.57
CA ALA A 531 -9.25 76.86 7.40
C ALA A 531 -8.87 77.38 8.81
N LYS A 532 -9.02 78.68 9.08
CA LYS A 532 -8.79 79.27 10.43
C LYS A 532 -10.08 79.51 11.23
N CYS A 533 -11.11 80.06 10.61
CA CYS A 533 -12.36 80.41 11.30
C CYS A 533 -13.53 79.46 11.02
N HIS A 534 -13.34 78.50 10.11
CA HIS A 534 -14.32 77.48 9.70
C HIS A 534 -15.66 78.01 9.15
N ASN A 535 -15.74 79.31 8.85
CA ASN A 535 -16.89 79.92 8.18
C ASN A 535 -16.79 79.76 6.65
N PRO A 536 -17.92 79.73 5.92
CA PRO A 536 -17.91 79.66 4.46
C PRO A 536 -17.17 80.85 3.88
N VAL A 537 -16.27 80.55 2.94
CA VAL A 537 -15.37 81.54 2.31
C VAL A 537 -16.14 82.47 1.37
N TYR A 538 -17.19 81.94 0.76
CA TYR A 538 -18.09 82.65 -0.12
C TYR A 538 -19.52 82.41 0.37
N SER A 539 -20.25 83.48 0.68
CA SER A 539 -21.69 83.41 0.97
C SER A 539 -22.45 84.23 -0.09
N PRO A 540 -23.46 83.67 -0.76
CA PRO A 540 -24.24 84.38 -1.77
C PRO A 540 -25.10 85.51 -1.17
N ASP A 541 -25.32 85.53 0.15
CA ASP A 541 -26.18 86.48 0.84
C ASP A 541 -25.48 87.79 1.24
N ILE A 542 -24.15 87.90 1.04
CA ILE A 542 -23.35 89.07 1.41
C ILE A 542 -22.90 89.80 0.13
N PRO A 543 -23.24 91.09 -0.06
CA PRO A 543 -22.96 91.82 -1.30
C PRO A 543 -21.46 92.12 -1.54
N THR A 544 -20.61 92.02 -0.51
CA THR A 544 -19.15 92.18 -0.63
C THR A 544 -18.44 91.07 0.15
N ASN A 545 -18.18 89.95 -0.51
CA ASN A 545 -17.37 88.88 0.07
C ASN A 545 -15.91 89.36 0.27
N PRO A 546 -15.26 89.04 1.40
CA PRO A 546 -13.88 89.44 1.65
C PRO A 546 -12.93 88.78 0.64
N PRO A 547 -11.79 89.42 0.28
CA PRO A 547 -10.82 88.81 -0.61
C PRO A 547 -10.30 87.49 -0.01
N VAL A 548 -10.15 86.51 -0.88
CA VAL A 548 -9.78 85.13 -0.54
C VAL A 548 -8.35 84.87 -0.99
N SER A 549 -7.60 84.14 -0.18
CA SER A 549 -6.26 83.68 -0.52
C SER A 549 -6.20 82.16 -0.42
N VAL A 550 -5.72 81.52 -1.48
CA VAL A 550 -5.60 80.06 -1.58
C VAL A 550 -4.12 79.72 -1.64
N PHE A 551 -3.66 78.87 -0.72
CA PHE A 551 -2.28 78.37 -0.73
C PHE A 551 -2.14 77.16 -1.67
N PHE A 552 -0.93 76.83 -2.12
CA PHE A 552 -0.66 75.67 -2.98
C PHE A 552 -1.04 74.31 -2.35
N CYS A 553 -1.19 74.25 -1.04
CA CYS A 553 -1.75 73.11 -0.31
C CYS A 553 -3.29 73.03 -0.36
N LEU A 554 -3.94 73.89 -1.15
CA LEU A 554 -5.39 74.01 -1.32
C LEU A 554 -6.16 74.46 -0.07
N HIS A 555 -5.47 74.93 0.97
CA HIS A 555 -6.12 75.56 2.11
C HIS A 555 -6.52 76.99 1.77
N ILE A 556 -7.78 77.30 2.03
CA ILE A 556 -8.42 78.56 1.66
C ILE A 556 -8.62 79.39 2.93
N PHE A 557 -8.25 80.66 2.87
CA PHE A 557 -8.40 81.60 3.97
C PHE A 557 -9.03 82.90 3.47
N HIS A 558 -9.78 83.58 4.33
CA HIS A 558 -10.02 85.01 4.14
C HIS A 558 -8.69 85.76 4.27
N ALA A 559 -8.46 86.78 3.45
CA ALA A 559 -7.23 87.58 3.51
C ALA A 559 -6.98 88.19 4.91
N LYS A 560 -8.06 88.47 5.66
CA LYS A 560 -8.00 88.97 7.05
C LYS A 560 -7.63 87.90 8.08
N CYS A 561 -7.77 86.62 7.75
CA CYS A 561 -7.48 85.50 8.65
C CYS A 561 -6.03 85.03 8.58
N ILE A 562 -5.25 85.51 7.60
CA ILE A 562 -3.81 85.20 7.48
C ILE A 562 -3.04 86.10 8.44
N GLU A 563 -2.28 85.52 9.38
CA GLU A 563 -1.45 86.26 10.32
C GLU A 563 0.04 86.18 9.94
N LEU A 564 0.68 87.35 9.87
CA LEU A 564 2.12 87.67 9.95
C LEU A 564 3.14 87.03 8.97
N GLN A 565 2.80 86.01 8.18
CA GLN A 565 3.59 85.62 6.99
C GLN A 565 2.68 85.18 5.83
N PRO A 566 2.61 85.95 4.72
CA PRO A 566 1.67 85.69 3.62
C PRO A 566 2.03 84.45 2.77
N ASP A 567 3.25 83.93 2.88
CA ASP A 567 3.78 82.89 1.99
C ASP A 567 3.73 81.46 2.58
N VAL A 568 3.31 81.31 3.84
CA VAL A 568 3.28 80.00 4.54
C VAL A 568 1.86 79.67 5.01
N CYS A 569 1.38 78.48 4.65
CA CYS A 569 0.09 78.00 5.15
C CYS A 569 0.20 77.56 6.61
N GLY A 570 -0.50 78.27 7.50
CA GLY A 570 -0.51 77.98 8.95
C GLY A 570 -1.03 76.58 9.35
N VAL A 571 -1.77 75.89 8.46
CA VAL A 571 -2.27 74.52 8.70
C VAL A 571 -1.24 73.46 8.31
N CYS A 572 -0.43 73.70 7.27
CA CYS A 572 0.59 72.74 6.87
C CYS A 572 1.86 72.87 7.72
N SER A 573 2.22 74.09 8.16
CA SER A 573 3.40 74.33 9.00
C SER A 573 3.32 73.66 10.38
N THR A 574 2.11 73.42 10.90
CA THR A 574 1.89 72.70 12.16
C THR A 574 2.01 71.18 12.00
N ILE A 575 1.72 70.64 10.81
CA ILE A 575 1.78 69.19 10.51
C ILE A 575 3.23 68.73 10.23
N SER A 576 4.08 69.58 9.64
CA SER A 576 5.50 69.24 9.39
C SER A 576 6.36 69.06 10.65
N LEU A 577 5.89 69.49 11.83
CA LEU A 577 6.57 69.28 13.11
C LEU A 577 6.29 67.90 13.74
N PHE A 578 5.31 67.15 13.24
CA PHE A 578 4.90 65.84 13.78
C PHE A 578 5.22 64.65 12.85
N GLY A 579 5.95 64.89 11.75
CA GLY A 579 6.30 63.88 10.74
C GLY A 579 7.80 63.75 10.53
N SER A 580 8.58 63.52 11.60
CA SER A 580 9.93 62.95 11.51
C SER A 580 10.25 62.18 12.80
N THR A 581 9.75 60.95 12.86
CA THR A 581 10.30 59.86 13.68
C THR A 581 10.34 58.61 12.83
#